data_AF-A0A661V1L2-F1
#
_entry.id   AF-A0A661V1L2-F1
#
_cell.length_a   1.000
_cell.length_b   1.000
_cell.length_c   1.000
_cell.angle_alpha   90.00
_cell.angle_beta   90.00
_cell.angle_gamma   90.00
#
_symmetry.space_group_name_H-M   'P 1'
#
loop_
_entity.id
_entity.type
_entity.pdbx_description
1 polymer ?
#
loop_
_entity_poly.entity_id
_entity_poly.type
_entity_poly.pdbx_seq_one_letter_code
_entity_poly.pdbx_strand_id
1 'polypeptide(L)'
;MRARLKPILLGLILLFAGLPGHAFGSDSASPGESTPGESLSGYYSREGNGGSPAQAAGNNIYIRFFPERWLAMLFLPYPYAEEVASKTINQVFDAARAQTTSSAYLRGTFATLEQKATLQIERYGYLEDRIIFECGSLAPCTIRFGDGYLELIKPGVITEHIIRYRHIAVE
;
A
#
# COMPACT_ATOMS: atom_id res chain seq x y z
N MET A 1 -40.31 2.43 67.14
CA MET A 1 -38.90 2.24 66.75
C MET A 1 -38.85 1.21 65.63
N ARG A 2 -38.16 1.55 64.53
CA ARG A 2 -38.34 0.97 63.19
C ARG A 2 -37.75 -0.43 63.05
N ALA A 3 -38.53 -1.30 62.40
CA ALA A 3 -38.20 -2.70 62.11
C ALA A 3 -37.14 -2.84 61.02
N ARG A 4 -36.37 -3.93 61.12
CA ARG A 4 -35.26 -4.33 60.25
C ARG A 4 -35.76 -4.69 58.85
N LEU A 5 -35.15 -4.11 57.80
CA LEU A 5 -35.23 -4.62 56.43
C LEU A 5 -33.83 -5.13 56.04
N LYS A 6 -33.72 -6.42 55.77
CA LYS A 6 -32.53 -7.05 55.18
C LYS A 6 -32.52 -6.73 53.68
N PRO A 7 -31.38 -6.33 53.07
CA PRO A 7 -31.28 -6.27 51.63
C PRO A 7 -31.21 -7.68 51.04
N ILE A 8 -32.11 -7.92 50.09
CA ILE A 8 -32.20 -9.14 49.28
C ILE A 8 -31.04 -9.16 48.29
N LEU A 9 -30.38 -10.31 48.23
CA LEU A 9 -29.40 -10.72 47.24
C LEU A 9 -30.08 -10.72 45.84
N LEU A 10 -29.73 -9.78 44.97
CA LEU A 10 -30.00 -9.89 43.53
C LEU A 10 -28.65 -10.06 42.82
N GLY A 11 -28.43 -11.27 42.31
CA GLY A 11 -27.30 -11.60 41.48
C GLY A 11 -27.47 -11.12 40.04
N LEU A 12 -26.32 -10.96 39.38
CA LEU A 12 -25.98 -11.38 38.01
C LEU A 12 -27.02 -11.04 36.91
N ILE A 13 -26.72 -10.25 35.87
CA ILE A 13 -25.70 -10.47 34.83
C ILE A 13 -25.46 -9.13 34.12
N LEU A 14 -24.21 -8.67 34.08
CA LEU A 14 -23.76 -7.64 33.13
C LEU A 14 -23.45 -8.33 31.81
N LEU A 15 -24.36 -8.23 30.83
CA LEU A 15 -24.06 -8.55 29.44
C LEU A 15 -23.12 -7.46 28.90
N PHE A 16 -21.84 -7.80 28.74
CA PHE A 16 -20.90 -7.05 27.92
C PHE A 16 -21.36 -7.10 26.45
N ALA A 17 -22.04 -6.06 25.98
CA ALA A 17 -22.17 -5.78 24.57
C ALA A 17 -20.87 -5.09 24.08
N GLY A 18 -19.82 -5.88 23.90
CA GLY A 18 -18.67 -5.47 23.12
C GLY A 18 -19.05 -5.49 21.64
N LEU A 19 -19.23 -4.31 21.05
CA LEU A 19 -19.34 -4.15 19.60
C LEU A 19 -18.08 -3.45 19.08
N PRO A 20 -17.14 -4.15 18.46
CA PRO A 20 -16.41 -3.61 17.33
C PRO A 20 -17.16 -4.01 16.06
N GLY A 21 -18.04 -3.13 15.59
CA GLY A 21 -18.54 -3.18 14.22
C GLY A 21 -17.45 -2.72 13.26
N HIS A 22 -16.47 -3.59 12.99
CA HIS A 22 -15.62 -3.50 11.80
C HIS A 22 -15.87 -4.77 11.00
N ALA A 23 -16.94 -4.75 10.21
CA ALA A 23 -17.16 -5.75 9.18
C ALA A 23 -16.20 -5.44 8.02
N PHE A 24 -14.93 -5.84 8.16
CA PHE A 24 -14.12 -6.17 6.99
C PHE A 24 -14.57 -7.57 6.56
N GLY A 25 -15.12 -7.65 5.34
CA GLY A 25 -15.56 -8.89 4.73
C GLY A 25 -14.47 -9.95 4.80
N SER A 26 -14.87 -11.11 5.31
CA SER A 26 -14.08 -12.33 5.37
C SER A 26 -13.66 -12.78 3.98
N ASP A 27 -12.39 -13.16 3.90
CA ASP A 27 -11.73 -13.78 2.76
C ASP A 27 -12.62 -14.78 2.03
N SER A 28 -12.83 -14.53 0.74
CA SER A 28 -13.27 -15.52 -0.24
C SER A 28 -12.35 -15.39 -1.44
N ALA A 29 -11.07 -15.74 -1.25
CA ALA A 29 -10.20 -16.04 -2.37
C ALA A 29 -10.67 -17.38 -2.96
N SER A 30 -11.27 -17.32 -4.15
CA SER A 30 -11.63 -18.50 -4.91
C SER A 30 -10.37 -19.28 -5.31
N PRO A 31 -10.38 -20.62 -5.26
CA PRO A 31 -9.24 -21.42 -5.68
C PRO A 31 -9.13 -21.35 -7.22
N GLY A 32 -8.24 -20.49 -7.71
CA GLY A 32 -7.98 -20.34 -9.15
C GLY A 32 -7.57 -18.93 -9.59
N GLU A 33 -7.66 -17.94 -8.73
CA GLU A 33 -7.23 -16.57 -9.04
C GLU A 33 -5.75 -16.42 -8.69
N SER A 34 -4.95 -15.97 -9.65
CA SER A 34 -3.53 -15.65 -9.48
C SER A 34 -3.39 -14.58 -8.41
N THR A 35 -3.33 -15.02 -7.16
CA THR A 35 -2.78 -14.27 -6.05
C THR A 35 -1.42 -13.76 -6.54
N PRO A 36 -0.99 -12.51 -6.25
CA PRO A 36 0.39 -12.10 -6.49
C PRO A 36 1.30 -12.95 -5.58
N GLY A 37 1.52 -14.19 -5.97
CA GLY A 37 2.27 -15.23 -5.27
C GLY A 37 3.57 -15.56 -6.01
N GLU A 38 3.67 -15.20 -7.30
CA GLU A 38 4.90 -15.35 -8.09
C GLU A 38 5.61 -14.01 -8.39
N SER A 39 4.98 -12.85 -8.14
CA SER A 39 5.53 -11.51 -8.48
C SER A 39 5.80 -10.58 -7.28
N LEU A 40 6.08 -11.15 -6.11
CA LEU A 40 6.50 -10.36 -4.92
C LEU A 40 8.01 -10.11 -4.87
N SER A 41 8.81 -10.79 -5.72
CA SER A 41 10.24 -10.51 -5.82
C SER A 41 10.47 -9.26 -6.67
N GLY A 42 11.06 -8.24 -6.06
CA GLY A 42 11.45 -7.00 -6.72
C GLY A 42 10.42 -5.88 -6.69
N TYR A 43 10.41 -5.04 -7.72
CA TYR A 43 9.57 -3.84 -7.79
C TYR A 43 9.17 -3.55 -9.24
N TYR A 44 8.24 -2.62 -9.42
CA TYR A 44 7.77 -2.14 -10.72
C TYR A 44 8.25 -0.71 -10.95
N SER A 45 8.85 -0.45 -12.12
CA SER A 45 9.36 0.87 -12.52
C SER A 45 8.41 1.52 -13.51
N ARG A 46 8.01 2.77 -13.25
CA ARG A 46 7.12 3.53 -14.13
C ARG A 46 7.73 3.69 -15.52
N GLU A 47 6.91 3.50 -16.55
CA GLU A 47 7.29 3.87 -17.91
C GLU A 47 7.57 5.39 -17.98
N GLY A 48 8.73 5.76 -18.52
CA GLY A 48 9.18 7.16 -18.57
C GLY A 48 9.96 7.64 -17.34
N ASN A 49 10.29 6.77 -16.37
CA ASN A 49 11.38 7.04 -15.43
C ASN A 49 12.68 7.36 -16.21
N GLY A 50 13.41 8.40 -15.78
CA GLY A 50 14.58 8.94 -16.50
C GLY A 50 14.26 9.69 -17.81
N GLY A 51 12.97 9.91 -18.11
CA GLY A 51 12.52 10.62 -19.31
C GLY A 51 11.69 11.86 -19.01
N SER A 52 10.99 12.37 -20.03
CA SER A 52 10.13 13.57 -19.88
C SER A 52 9.07 13.45 -18.78
N PRO A 53 8.42 12.27 -18.54
CA PRO A 53 7.46 12.15 -17.46
C PRO A 53 8.06 12.30 -16.06
N ALA A 54 9.32 11.89 -15.89
CA ALA A 54 10.05 12.06 -14.63
C ALA A 54 10.53 13.50 -14.44
N GLN A 55 11.03 14.13 -15.51
CA GLN A 55 11.40 15.55 -15.53
C GLN A 55 10.22 16.45 -15.15
N ALA A 56 9.05 16.21 -15.75
CA ALA A 56 7.84 16.98 -15.48
C ALA A 56 7.30 16.78 -14.06
N ALA A 57 7.35 15.55 -13.54
CA ALA A 57 6.87 15.23 -12.18
C ALA A 57 7.93 15.49 -11.08
N GLY A 58 9.17 15.78 -11.47
CA GLY A 58 10.32 15.94 -10.57
C GLY A 58 10.76 14.65 -9.86
N ASN A 59 10.25 13.47 -10.25
CA ASN A 59 10.53 12.21 -9.59
C ASN A 59 10.44 11.01 -10.56
N ASN A 60 11.30 10.02 -10.36
CA ASN A 60 11.03 8.65 -10.79
C ASN A 60 10.11 7.96 -9.78
N ILE A 61 9.22 7.09 -10.26
CA ILE A 61 8.22 6.42 -9.44
C ILE A 61 8.37 4.90 -9.55
N TYR A 62 8.36 4.24 -8.40
CA TYR A 62 8.48 2.79 -8.30
C TYR A 62 7.38 2.23 -7.38
N ILE A 63 6.93 1.01 -7.63
CA ILE A 63 5.89 0.34 -6.83
C ILE A 63 6.42 -1.02 -6.37
N ARG A 64 6.24 -1.36 -5.10
CA ARG A 64 6.54 -2.71 -4.59
C ARG A 64 5.38 -3.26 -3.79
N PHE A 65 5.05 -4.51 -4.03
CA PHE A 65 4.10 -5.27 -3.23
C PHE A 65 4.84 -6.07 -2.15
N PHE A 66 4.17 -6.27 -1.03
CA PHE A 66 4.65 -7.07 0.08
C PHE A 66 3.56 -8.08 0.50
N PRO A 67 3.94 -9.11 1.29
CA PRO A 67 2.97 -9.99 1.93
C PRO A 67 1.90 -9.24 2.72
N GLU A 68 0.82 -9.93 3.07
CA GLU A 68 -0.29 -9.38 3.89
C GLU A 68 -0.97 -8.15 3.28
N ARG A 69 -1.01 -8.07 1.95
CA ARG A 69 -1.72 -7.02 1.20
C ARG A 69 -1.20 -5.61 1.44
N TRP A 70 0.13 -5.46 1.45
CA TRP A 70 0.80 -4.16 1.51
C TRP A 70 1.36 -3.77 0.15
N LEU A 71 1.25 -2.48 -0.18
CA LEU A 71 1.87 -1.88 -1.35
C LEU A 71 2.64 -0.62 -0.90
N ALA A 72 3.78 -0.37 -1.51
CA ALA A 72 4.50 0.88 -1.37
C ALA A 72 4.76 1.55 -2.72
N MET A 73 4.61 2.87 -2.76
CA MET A 73 5.01 3.73 -3.87
C MET A 73 6.18 4.61 -3.45
N LEU A 74 7.33 4.45 -4.10
CA LEU A 74 8.52 5.27 -3.90
C LEU A 74 8.59 6.36 -4.96
N PHE A 75 8.74 7.60 -4.52
CA PHE A 75 8.98 8.79 -5.34
C PHE A 75 10.42 9.24 -5.07
N LEU A 76 11.31 8.93 -6.01
CA LEU A 76 12.74 9.24 -5.93
C LEU A 76 13.02 10.50 -6.76
N PRO A 77 13.65 11.55 -6.20
CA PRO A 77 13.82 12.82 -6.91
C PRO A 77 14.57 12.67 -8.23
N TYR A 78 14.08 13.35 -9.27
CA TYR A 78 14.80 13.52 -10.53
C TYR A 78 15.77 14.72 -10.41
N PRO A 79 17.01 14.65 -10.94
CA PRO A 79 17.61 13.55 -11.71
C PRO A 79 18.31 12.50 -10.83
N TYR A 80 18.41 12.69 -9.52
CA TYR A 80 19.13 11.80 -8.60
C TYR A 80 18.76 10.32 -8.77
N ALA A 81 17.49 10.03 -9.06
CA ALA A 81 16.99 8.69 -9.31
C ALA A 81 17.70 7.92 -10.44
N GLU A 82 18.38 8.59 -11.37
CA GLU A 82 19.16 7.96 -12.44
C GLU A 82 20.48 7.38 -11.94
N GLU A 83 20.99 7.89 -10.82
CA GLU A 83 22.27 7.48 -10.22
C GLU A 83 22.07 6.34 -9.20
N VAL A 84 20.82 6.08 -8.81
CA VAL A 84 20.49 5.08 -7.78
C VAL A 84 20.36 3.69 -8.38
N ALA A 85 21.23 2.78 -7.94
CA ALA A 85 21.21 1.38 -8.34
C ALA A 85 19.90 0.67 -7.94
N SER A 86 19.45 -0.29 -8.75
CA SER A 86 18.23 -1.08 -8.50
C SER A 86 18.24 -1.80 -7.15
N LYS A 87 19.42 -2.27 -6.71
CA LYS A 87 19.59 -2.87 -5.37
C LYS A 87 19.25 -1.90 -4.25
N THR A 88 19.69 -0.65 -4.37
CA THR A 88 19.41 0.42 -3.40
C THR A 88 17.92 0.72 -3.31
N ILE A 89 17.20 0.71 -4.44
CA ILE A 89 15.74 0.90 -4.47
C ILE A 89 15.03 -0.17 -3.63
N ASN A 90 15.45 -1.43 -3.73
CA ASN A 90 14.88 -2.49 -2.89
C ASN A 90 15.17 -2.31 -1.40
N GLN A 91 16.40 -1.96 -1.06
CA GLN A 91 16.80 -1.69 0.33
C GLN A 91 15.97 -0.56 0.94
N VAL A 92 15.65 0.49 0.17
CA VAL A 92 14.76 1.58 0.59
C VAL A 92 13.37 1.04 0.92
N PHE A 93 12.80 0.20 0.05
CA PHE A 93 11.50 -0.42 0.29
C PHE A 93 11.50 -1.30 1.55
N ASP A 94 12.51 -2.14 1.73
CA ASP A 94 12.64 -3.02 2.91
C ASP A 94 12.78 -2.20 4.19
N ALA A 95 13.67 -1.19 4.17
CA ALA A 95 13.89 -0.30 5.31
C ALA A 95 12.62 0.46 5.68
N ALA A 96 11.86 0.97 4.70
CA ALA A 96 10.62 1.69 4.96
C ALA A 96 9.55 0.76 5.54
N ARG A 97 9.36 -0.44 4.96
CA ARG A 97 8.37 -1.42 5.44
C ARG A 97 8.68 -1.91 6.85
N ALA A 98 9.95 -2.11 7.20
CA ALA A 98 10.35 -2.51 8.55
C ALA A 98 9.98 -1.46 9.63
N GLN A 99 9.84 -0.18 9.26
CA GLN A 99 9.58 0.93 10.19
C GLN A 99 8.09 1.27 10.35
N THR A 100 7.20 0.59 9.62
CA THR A 100 5.76 0.94 9.59
C THR A 100 4.90 -0.24 9.98
N THR A 101 3.80 0.01 10.68
CA THR A 101 2.78 -1.01 11.02
C THR A 101 1.40 -0.65 10.50
N SER A 102 1.25 0.56 9.97
CA SER A 102 0.02 1.10 9.37
C SER A 102 0.33 1.73 8.01
N SER A 103 -0.71 2.14 7.29
CA SER A 103 -0.55 3.07 6.16
C SER A 103 0.22 4.31 6.60
N ALA A 104 1.09 4.82 5.75
CA ALA A 104 1.98 5.92 6.08
C ALA A 104 2.50 6.65 4.85
N TYR A 105 2.86 7.92 5.06
CA TYR A 105 3.61 8.73 4.12
C TYR A 105 4.94 9.13 4.78
N LEU A 106 6.03 8.56 4.30
CA LEU A 106 7.37 8.72 4.86
C LEU A 106 8.22 9.61 3.94
N ARG A 107 9.04 10.48 4.53
CA ARG A 107 10.04 11.27 3.80
C ARG A 107 11.39 11.16 4.49
N GLY A 108 12.41 10.68 3.79
CA GLY A 108 13.71 10.48 4.38
C GLY A 108 14.73 9.89 3.40
N THR A 109 15.93 9.63 3.91
CA THR A 109 17.00 8.95 3.17
C THR A 109 16.94 7.43 3.33
N PHE A 110 16.12 6.93 4.26
CA PHE A 110 16.00 5.50 4.58
C PHE A 110 17.38 4.85 4.82
N ALA A 111 18.30 5.61 5.43
CA ALA A 111 19.69 5.25 5.71
C ALA A 111 20.57 4.86 4.51
N THR A 112 20.03 4.85 3.29
CA THR A 112 20.71 4.30 2.10
C THR A 112 20.81 5.30 0.95
N LEU A 113 19.92 6.30 0.91
CA LEU A 113 19.92 7.35 -0.10
C LEU A 113 20.72 8.58 0.34
N GLU A 114 21.36 9.25 -0.61
CA GLU A 114 22.04 10.53 -0.40
C GLU A 114 21.03 11.69 -0.37
N GLN A 115 19.92 11.57 -1.09
CA GLN A 115 18.83 12.55 -1.11
C GLN A 115 17.55 11.99 -0.48
N LYS A 116 16.73 12.89 0.07
CA LYS A 116 15.43 12.52 0.64
C LYS A 116 14.48 12.08 -0.46
N ALA A 117 13.97 10.86 -0.36
CA ALA A 117 12.86 10.37 -1.15
C ALA A 117 11.56 10.39 -0.34
N THR A 118 10.45 10.26 -1.04
CA THR A 118 9.13 10.10 -0.44
C THR A 118 8.65 8.69 -0.70
N LEU A 119 8.03 8.06 0.29
CA LEU A 119 7.47 6.72 0.16
C LEU A 119 6.07 6.67 0.79
N GLN A 120 5.08 6.26 0.02
CA GLN A 120 3.71 6.01 0.48
C GLN A 120 3.54 4.51 0.68
N ILE A 121 3.04 4.07 1.83
CA ILE A 121 2.74 2.67 2.16
C ILE A 121 1.26 2.56 2.45
N GLU A 122 0.59 1.61 1.82
CA GLU A 122 -0.85 1.41 1.96
C GLU A 122 -1.19 -0.06 2.05
N ARG A 123 -2.29 -0.36 2.74
CA ARG A 123 -2.97 -1.63 2.54
C ARG A 123 -3.80 -1.56 1.28
N TYR A 124 -3.86 -2.66 0.54
CA TYR A 124 -4.74 -2.77 -0.60
C TYR A 124 -5.84 -3.81 -0.37
N GLY A 125 -6.96 -3.61 -1.05
CA GLY A 125 -8.04 -4.56 -1.18
C GLY A 125 -8.15 -5.08 -2.61
N TYR A 126 -9.18 -5.88 -2.85
CA TYR A 126 -9.57 -6.33 -4.17
C TYR A 126 -10.93 -5.75 -4.54
N LEU A 127 -11.07 -5.34 -5.79
CA LEU A 127 -12.34 -4.99 -6.42
C LEU A 127 -12.38 -5.72 -7.76
N GLU A 128 -13.19 -6.78 -7.82
CA GLU A 128 -13.18 -7.71 -8.95
C GLU A 128 -11.75 -8.26 -9.19
N ASP A 129 -11.24 -8.16 -10.41
CA ASP A 129 -9.90 -8.60 -10.82
C ASP A 129 -8.80 -7.57 -10.56
N ARG A 130 -9.10 -6.51 -9.78
CA ARG A 130 -8.20 -5.37 -9.58
C ARG A 130 -7.80 -5.19 -8.13
N ILE A 131 -6.58 -4.73 -7.95
CA ILE A 131 -6.13 -4.20 -6.66
C ILE A 131 -6.69 -2.78 -6.51
N ILE A 132 -7.18 -2.43 -5.32
CA ILE A 132 -7.68 -1.09 -4.98
C ILE A 132 -6.98 -0.57 -3.72
N PHE A 133 -6.52 0.69 -3.75
CA PHE A 133 -5.83 1.32 -2.61
C PHE A 133 -5.94 2.85 -2.63
N GLU A 134 -5.74 3.46 -1.48
CA GLU A 134 -5.73 4.92 -1.32
C GLU A 134 -4.45 5.52 -1.91
N CYS A 135 -4.57 6.51 -2.79
CA CYS A 135 -3.40 7.09 -3.48
C CYS A 135 -3.38 8.62 -3.46
N GLY A 136 -4.07 9.21 -2.47
CA GLY A 136 -4.19 10.65 -2.29
C GLY A 136 -4.98 11.37 -3.41
N SER A 137 -5.79 10.63 -4.17
CA SER A 137 -6.69 11.18 -5.20
C SER A 137 -8.13 11.26 -4.65
N LEU A 138 -9.04 11.92 -5.37
CA LEU A 138 -10.46 12.03 -4.96
C LEU A 138 -11.20 10.69 -4.91
N ALA A 139 -10.68 9.70 -5.64
CA ALA A 139 -11.13 8.32 -5.59
C ALA A 139 -9.90 7.39 -5.46
N PRO A 140 -10.10 6.14 -4.98
CA PRO A 140 -9.02 5.17 -4.87
C PRO A 140 -8.36 4.89 -6.22
N CYS A 141 -7.07 4.58 -6.19
CA CYS A 141 -6.38 4.06 -7.37
C CYS A 141 -6.67 2.58 -7.53
N THR A 142 -6.67 2.11 -8.77
CA THR A 142 -6.70 0.67 -9.06
C THR A 142 -5.46 0.21 -9.80
N ILE A 143 -5.09 -1.06 -9.61
CA ILE A 143 -4.01 -1.72 -10.35
C ILE A 143 -4.58 -2.94 -11.05
N ARG A 144 -4.26 -3.04 -12.35
CA ARG A 144 -4.45 -4.24 -13.16
C ARG A 144 -3.09 -4.84 -13.50
N PHE A 145 -2.94 -6.15 -13.33
CA PHE A 145 -1.74 -6.86 -13.75
C PHE A 145 -1.85 -7.28 -15.22
N GLY A 146 -0.71 -7.28 -15.89
CA GLY A 146 -0.52 -7.95 -17.17
C GLY A 146 0.79 -8.72 -17.18
N ASP A 147 1.13 -9.33 -18.31
CA ASP A 147 2.32 -10.15 -18.43
C ASP A 147 3.60 -9.31 -18.32
N GLY A 148 4.27 -9.36 -17.15
CA GLY A 148 5.51 -8.64 -16.88
C GLY A 148 5.35 -7.13 -16.62
N TYR A 149 4.12 -6.64 -16.48
CA TYR A 149 3.84 -5.24 -16.16
C TYR A 149 2.60 -5.09 -15.28
N LEU A 150 2.43 -3.90 -14.72
CA LEU A 150 1.16 -3.48 -14.14
C LEU A 150 0.71 -2.15 -14.73
N GLU A 151 -0.58 -1.90 -14.67
CA GLU A 151 -1.20 -0.62 -15.00
C GLU A 151 -1.78 -0.02 -13.74
N LEU A 152 -1.24 1.13 -13.33
CA LEU A 152 -1.84 1.98 -12.32
C LEU A 152 -2.86 2.88 -13.00
N ILE A 153 -4.12 2.75 -12.59
CA ILE A 153 -5.23 3.56 -13.08
C ILE A 153 -5.53 4.59 -12.00
N LYS A 154 -5.18 5.85 -12.26
CA LYS A 154 -5.49 6.97 -11.38
C LYS A 154 -6.78 7.64 -11.85
N PRO A 155 -7.77 7.86 -10.98
CA PRO A 155 -8.97 8.60 -11.34
C PRO A 155 -8.59 10.07 -11.59
N GLY A 156 -8.95 10.58 -12.76
CA GLY A 156 -8.90 12.01 -13.06
C GLY A 156 -10.30 12.62 -13.02
N VAL A 157 -10.37 13.95 -13.02
CA VAL A 157 -11.65 14.68 -12.96
C VAL A 157 -12.49 14.46 -14.22
N ILE A 158 -11.83 14.31 -15.38
CA ILE A 158 -12.48 14.16 -16.69
C ILE A 158 -12.20 12.78 -17.28
N THR A 159 -10.96 12.31 -17.21
CA THR A 159 -10.54 11.01 -17.74
C THR A 159 -9.64 10.28 -16.76
N GLU A 160 -9.67 8.95 -16.79
CA GLU A 160 -8.70 8.14 -16.08
C GLU A 160 -7.30 8.29 -16.69
N HIS A 161 -6.29 8.21 -15.84
CA HIS A 161 -4.89 8.19 -16.25
C HIS A 161 -4.33 6.80 -16.03
N ILE A 162 -4.09 6.07 -17.12
CA ILE A 162 -3.49 4.75 -17.11
C ILE A 162 -1.97 4.90 -17.25
N ILE A 163 -1.23 4.40 -16.26
CA ILE A 163 0.22 4.51 -16.19
C ILE A 163 0.81 3.11 -16.10
N ARG A 164 1.63 2.72 -17.07
CA ARG A 164 2.28 1.41 -17.09
C ARG A 164 3.54 1.41 -16.23
N TYR A 165 3.78 0.29 -15.57
CA TYR A 165 5.01 0.01 -14.84
C TYR A 165 5.54 -1.35 -15.24
N ARG A 166 6.82 -1.45 -15.56
CA ARG A 166 7.49 -2.71 -15.90
C ARG A 166 8.06 -3.37 -14.66
N HIS A 167 7.91 -4.70 -14.56
CA HIS A 167 8.50 -5.46 -13.46
C HIS A 167 10.02 -5.49 -13.58
N ILE A 168 10.71 -5.27 -12.47
CA ILE A 168 12.15 -5.36 -12.32
C ILE A 168 12.41 -6.45 -11.28
N ALA A 169 12.84 -7.61 -11.76
CA ALA A 169 13.27 -8.70 -10.91
C ALA A 169 14.54 -8.31 -10.14
N VAL A 170 14.68 -8.85 -8.93
CA VAL A 170 15.87 -8.65 -8.12
C VAL A 170 16.63 -9.96 -8.12
N GLU A 171 17.84 -9.89 -8.67
CA GLU A 171 18.84 -10.95 -8.58
C GLU A 171 19.52 -10.96 -7.20
#